data_AF-A0A3N5XFJ9-F1
#
_entry.id   AF-A0A3N5XFJ9-F1
#
_cell.length_a   1.000
_cell.length_b   1.000
_cell.length_c   1.000
_cell.angle_alpha   90.00
_cell.angle_beta   90.00
_cell.angle_gamma   90.00
#
_symmetry.space_group_name_H-M   'P 1'
#
loop_
_entity.id
_entity.type
_entity.pdbx_description
1 polymer ?
#
loop_
_entity_poly.entity_id
_entity_poly.type
_entity_poly.pdbx_seq_one_letter_code
_entity_poly.pdbx_strand_id
1 'polypeptide(L)' 'MEKKAINSDLLLQGGPYSHIVQAGDFLFLSGLDPIDLAKGVIITDDIEK' A
#
# COMPACT_ATOMS: atom_id res chain seq x y z
N MET A 1 10.35 -3.46 -21.42
CA MET A 1 9.27 -2.72 -20.75
C MET A 1 9.83 -2.15 -19.47
N GLU A 2 9.79 -0.83 -19.31
CA GLU A 2 10.28 -0.15 -18.10
C GLU A 2 9.36 -0.47 -16.92
N LYS A 3 9.93 -0.68 -15.74
CA LYS A 3 9.20 -0.93 -14.49
C LYS A 3 9.55 0.18 -13.52
N LYS A 4 8.53 0.79 -12.90
CA LYS A 4 8.71 1.83 -11.90
C LYS A 4 8.07 1.41 -10.59
N ALA A 5 8.88 1.35 -9.52
CA ALA A 5 8.40 1.18 -8.16
C ALA A 5 7.97 2.54 -7.59
N ILE A 6 6.83 2.55 -6.91
CA ILE A 6 6.30 3.73 -6.23
C ILE A 6 6.00 3.29 -4.79
N ASN A 7 6.62 3.96 -3.84
CA ASN A 7 6.44 3.72 -2.41
C ASN A 7 5.86 4.98 -1.76
N SER A 8 5.08 4.78 -0.70
CA SER A 8 4.48 5.83 0.11
C SER A 8 5.01 5.76 1.53
N ASP A 9 5.44 6.90 2.07
CA ASP A 9 5.88 7.00 3.48
C ASP A 9 4.70 6.89 4.47
N LEU A 10 3.46 6.99 3.97
CA LEU A 10 2.25 6.88 4.79
C LEU A 10 1.78 5.44 4.99
N LEU A 11 2.30 4.50 4.19
CA LEU A 11 1.88 3.12 4.21
C LEU A 11 2.97 2.26 4.84
N LEU A 12 2.56 1.25 5.61
CA LEU A 12 3.50 0.30 6.20
C LEU A 12 4.25 -0.45 5.10
N GLN A 13 5.54 -0.71 5.32
CA GLN A 13 6.40 -1.51 4.43
C GLN A 13 7.25 -2.46 5.28
N GLY A 14 6.67 -3.60 5.66
CA GLY A 14 7.31 -4.57 6.55
C GLY A 14 8.34 -5.50 5.88
N GLY A 15 8.62 -5.34 4.58
CA GLY A 15 9.49 -6.27 3.85
C GLY A 15 9.88 -5.77 2.45
N PRO A 16 10.58 -6.61 1.67
CA PRO A 16 11.14 -6.24 0.36
C PRO A 16 10.08 -6.29 -0.75
N TYR A 17 9.09 -5.40 -0.68
CA TYR A 17 8.06 -5.22 -1.71
C TYR A 17 7.86 -3.73 -2.02
N SER A 18 7.08 -3.37 -3.04
CA SER A 18 6.70 -1.98 -3.33
C SER A 18 5.19 -1.79 -3.19
N HIS A 19 4.73 -0.63 -2.72
CA HIS A 19 3.29 -0.37 -2.59
C HIS A 19 2.58 -0.44 -3.95
N ILE A 20 3.21 0.13 -4.98
CA ILE A 20 2.73 0.09 -6.35
C ILE A 20 3.90 -0.20 -7.30
N VAL A 21 3.65 -1.04 -8.31
CA VAL A 21 4.54 -1.19 -9.47
C VAL A 21 3.78 -0.82 -10.74
N GLN A 22 4.33 0.13 -11.49
CA GLN A 22 3.86 0.46 -12.84
C GLN A 22 4.65 -0.35 -13.87
N ALA A 23 3.93 -1.00 -14.79
CA ALA A 23 4.50 -1.74 -15.91
C ALA A 23 3.63 -1.54 -17.16
N GLY A 24 4.12 -0.72 -18.11
CA GLY A 24 3.31 -0.25 -19.23
C GLY A 24 2.11 0.56 -18.71
N ASP A 25 0.91 0.18 -19.16
CA ASP A 25 -0.35 0.85 -18.81
C ASP A 25 -1.02 0.26 -17.56
N PHE A 26 -0.38 -0.72 -16.91
CA PHE A 26 -0.92 -1.38 -15.73
C PHE A 26 -0.25 -0.90 -14.45
N LEU A 27 -1.08 -0.75 -13.41
CA LEU A 27 -0.66 -0.56 -12.03
C LEU A 27 -0.99 -1.82 -11.24
N PHE A 28 0.01 -2.36 -10.56
CA PHE A 28 -0.14 -3.48 -9.64
C PHE A 28 -0.03 -2.93 -8.23
N LEU A 29 -1.14 -2.97 -7.50
CA LEU A 29 -1.21 -2.51 -6.12
C LEU A 29 -0.98 -3.69 -5.18
N SER A 30 -0.14 -3.50 -4.17
CA SER A 30 -0.02 -4.43 -3.06
C SER A 30 -1.27 -4.38 -2.17
N GLY A 31 -1.44 -5.41 -1.33
CA GLY A 31 -2.43 -5.36 -0.26
C GLY A 31 -2.19 -4.19 0.67
N LEU A 32 -3.28 -3.57 1.14
CA LEU A 32 -3.24 -2.44 2.06
C LEU A 32 -3.85 -2.84 3.40
N ASP A 33 -3.16 -2.50 4.47
CA ASP A 33 -3.69 -2.64 5.84
C ASP A 33 -4.71 -1.53 6.13
N PRO A 34 -5.72 -1.78 6.98
CA PRO A 34 -6.66 -0.74 7.39
C PRO A 34 -5.97 0.21 8.38
N ILE A 35 -5.44 1.33 7.88
CA ILE A 35 -4.71 2.33 8.67
C ILE A 35 -5.50 3.64 8.72
N ASP A 36 -5.69 4.20 9.92
CA ASP A 36 -6.11 5.59 10.09
C ASP A 36 -4.89 6.50 9.83
N LEU A 37 -4.81 7.08 8.63
CA LEU A 37 -3.68 7.92 8.22
C LEU A 37 -3.52 9.20 9.06
N ALA A 38 -4.60 9.70 9.68
CA ALA A 38 -4.53 10.89 10.53
C ALA A 38 -3.89 10.58 11.89
N LYS A 39 -4.12 9.36 12.41
CA LYS A 39 -3.59 8.90 13.70
C LYS A 39 -2.33 8.06 13.57
N GLY A 40 -2.02 7.54 12.38
CA GLY A 40 -0.90 6.64 12.14
C GLY A 40 -1.05 5.28 12.82
N VAL A 41 -2.28 4.80 13.01
CA VAL A 41 -2.58 3.54 13.73
C VAL A 41 -3.33 2.55 12.84
N ILE A 42 -3.07 1.25 13.06
CA ILE A 42 -3.86 0.17 12.46
C ILE A 42 -5.24 0.15 13.13
N ILE A 43 -6.29 0.09 12.32
CA ILE A 43 -7.67 -0.06 12.76
C ILE A 43 -7.87 -1.51 13.20
N THR A 44 -8.37 -1.70 14.42
CA THR A 44 -8.61 -3.02 15.02
C THR A 44 -10.10 -3.28 15.30
N ASP A 45 -10.99 -2.48 14.73
CA ASP A 45 -12.43 -2.63 14.86
C ASP A 45 -12.96 -3.73 13.92
N ASP A 46 -14.24 -4.07 14.06
CA ASP A 46 -14.91 -5.03 13.19
C ASP A 46 -15.04 -4.50 11.76
N ILE A 47 -15.02 -5.42 10.80
CA ILE A 47 -15.35 -5.09 9.41
C ILE A 47 -16.81 -4.64 9.30
N GLU A 48 -17.05 -3.54 8.60
CA GLU A 48 -18.42 -3.13 8.27
C GLU A 48 -19.11 -4.18 7.40
N LYS A 49 -20.41 -4.38 7.62
CA LYS A 49 -21.24 -5.32 6.85
C LYS A 49 -21.80 -4.70 5.58
#